data_AF-A0A965ASX9-F1
#
_entry.id   AF-A0A965ASX9-F1
#
_cell.length_a   1.000
_cell.length_b   1.000
_cell.length_c   1.000
_cell.angle_alpha   90.00
_cell.angle_beta   90.00
_cell.angle_gamma   90.00
#
_symmetry.space_group_name_H-M   'P 1'
#
loop_
_entity.id
_entity.type
_entity.pdbx_description
1 polymer ?
#
loop_
_entity_poly.entity_id
_entity_poly.type
_entity_poly.pdbx_seq_one_letter_code
_entity_poly.pdbx_strand_id
1 'polypeptide(L)'
;MALYTYQGFSQGGKKVTGTIDASSESSARELLQKKGVLPTSIIASHKAQASRGFFVKLFSKKIPLKEKIMFTKQLGVLLRSGVPLLQSVELLIEQFSGELRTILISIKDGLKEGVSFADGLRRYPDVFENIYIQLVRAGEASGKLEMILDRLIDYLESREAMSKKISGALRGPLIQLGLIFAITLFILTGVFPSLASSFSSGGKALPGPTQ
;
A
#
# COMPACT_ATOMS: atom_id res chain seq x y z
N MET A 1 13.31 29.95 -9.97
CA MET A 1 12.45 29.27 -10.95
C MET A 1 11.74 28.14 -10.24
N ALA A 2 10.42 28.08 -10.32
CA ALA A 2 9.60 27.11 -9.58
C ALA A 2 8.76 26.30 -10.56
N LEU A 3 8.75 24.98 -10.38
CA LEU A 3 7.91 24.09 -11.16
C LEU A 3 6.47 24.14 -10.65
N TYR A 4 5.54 24.45 -11.55
CA TYR A 4 4.10 24.45 -11.29
C TYR A 4 3.46 23.31 -12.06
N THR A 5 2.68 22.49 -11.36
CA THR A 5 1.86 21.46 -12.00
C THR A 5 0.52 22.07 -12.34
N TYR A 6 0.10 21.95 -13.60
CA TYR A 6 -1.17 22.45 -14.07
C TYR A 6 -2.08 21.31 -14.52
N GLN A 7 -3.38 21.50 -14.30
CA GLN A 7 -4.44 20.68 -14.88
C GLN A 7 -5.45 21.63 -15.52
N GLY A 8 -5.75 21.38 -16.79
CA GLY A 8 -6.66 22.22 -17.56
C GLY A 8 -7.20 21.51 -18.79
N PHE A 9 -7.89 22.29 -19.61
CA PHE A 9 -8.42 21.81 -20.88
C PHE A 9 -7.70 22.52 -22.02
N SER A 10 -7.31 21.75 -23.04
CA SER A 10 -6.90 22.30 -24.33
C SER A 10 -8.14 22.81 -25.08
N GLN A 11 -7.96 23.69 -26.07
CA GLN A 11 -9.06 24.25 -26.87
C GLN A 11 -9.94 23.17 -27.54
N GLY A 12 -9.43 21.95 -27.73
CA GLY A 12 -10.20 20.79 -28.21
C GLY A 12 -10.95 20.00 -27.13
N GLY A 13 -11.14 20.54 -25.92
CA GLY A 13 -11.87 19.88 -24.82
C GLY A 13 -11.14 18.71 -24.16
N LYS A 14 -9.93 18.38 -24.62
CA LYS A 14 -9.10 17.32 -24.03
C LYS A 14 -8.45 17.82 -22.74
N LYS A 15 -8.56 17.03 -21.68
CA LYS A 15 -7.93 17.27 -20.39
C LYS A 15 -6.41 17.08 -20.52
N VAL A 16 -5.64 18.12 -20.20
CA VAL A 16 -4.17 18.13 -20.28
C VAL A 16 -3.60 18.41 -18.90
N THR A 17 -2.64 17.58 -18.49
CA THR A 17 -1.87 17.73 -17.25
C THR A 17 -0.39 17.78 -17.56
N GLY A 18 0.34 18.72 -16.96
CA GLY A 18 1.77 18.86 -17.18
C GLY A 18 2.44 19.73 -16.13
N THR A 19 3.74 19.88 -16.24
CA THR A 19 4.54 20.78 -15.41
C THR A 19 5.11 21.91 -16.26
N ILE A 20 5.07 23.13 -15.75
CA ILE A 20 5.64 24.30 -16.40
C ILE A 20 6.56 25.03 -15.43
N ASP A 21 7.71 25.48 -15.92
CA ASP A 21 8.62 26.33 -15.16
C ASP A 21 8.15 27.79 -15.30
N ALA A 22 7.91 28.44 -14.16
CA ALA A 22 7.53 29.85 -14.11
C ALA A 22 8.09 30.52 -12.85
N SER A 23 8.18 31.84 -12.89
CA SER A 23 8.61 32.65 -11.74
C SER A 23 7.48 32.92 -10.74
N SER A 24 6.21 32.80 -11.16
CA SER A 24 5.02 33.00 -10.32
C SER A 24 3.81 32.27 -10.91
N GLU A 25 2.76 32.07 -10.10
CA GLU A 25 1.49 31.46 -10.55
C GLU A 25 0.83 32.28 -11.68
N SER A 26 0.91 33.62 -11.59
CA SER A 26 0.42 34.53 -12.63
C SER A 26 1.18 34.34 -13.95
N SER A 27 2.51 34.21 -13.88
CA SER A 27 3.36 33.93 -15.05
C SER A 27 3.11 32.53 -15.64
N ALA A 28 2.87 31.52 -14.80
CA ALA A 28 2.50 30.18 -15.24
C ALA A 28 1.16 30.19 -16.00
N ARG A 29 0.18 30.95 -15.51
CA ARG A 29 -1.13 31.10 -16.16
C ARG A 29 -1.02 31.76 -17.53
N GLU A 30 -0.21 32.82 -17.64
CA GLU A 30 0.02 33.53 -18.90
C GLU A 30 0.71 32.62 -19.94
N LEU A 31 1.73 31.87 -19.52
CA LEU A 31 2.44 30.93 -20.39
C LEU A 31 1.54 29.78 -20.87
N LEU A 32 0.61 29.31 -20.03
CA LEU A 32 -0.34 28.26 -20.39
C LEU A 32 -1.42 28.77 -21.36
N GLN A 33 -1.91 30.00 -21.15
CA GLN A 33 -2.84 30.64 -22.07
C GLN A 33 -2.20 30.89 -23.44
N LYS A 34 -0.94 31.34 -23.50
CA LYS A 34 -0.17 31.46 -24.76
C LYS A 34 -0.01 30.13 -25.48
N LYS A 35 0.03 29.01 -24.75
CA LYS A 35 0.05 27.64 -25.30
C LYS A 35 -1.34 27.06 -25.62
N GLY A 36 -2.40 27.87 -25.53
CA GLY A 36 -3.77 27.44 -25.83
C GLY A 36 -4.37 26.48 -24.79
N VAL A 37 -3.85 26.47 -23.57
CA VAL A 37 -4.37 25.65 -22.46
C VAL A 37 -5.08 26.58 -21.47
N LEU A 38 -6.33 26.25 -21.13
CA LEU A 38 -7.08 26.93 -20.08
C LEU A 38 -6.86 26.18 -18.75
N PRO A 39 -6.01 26.68 -17.84
CA PRO A 39 -5.76 26.00 -16.58
C PRO A 39 -6.97 26.12 -15.64
N THR A 40 -7.45 24.99 -15.14
CA THR A 40 -8.52 24.91 -14.13
C THR A 40 -7.93 24.89 -12.71
N SER A 41 -6.70 24.41 -12.55
CA SER A 41 -5.95 24.45 -11.29
C SER A 41 -4.45 24.57 -11.56
N ILE A 42 -3.79 25.51 -10.88
CA ILE A 42 -2.34 25.70 -10.90
C ILE A 42 -1.85 25.50 -9.46
N ILE A 43 -1.00 24.51 -9.24
CA ILE A 43 -0.50 24.20 -7.90
C ILE A 43 1.03 24.22 -7.95
N ALA A 44 1.65 24.94 -7.03
CA ALA A 44 3.10 24.90 -6.82
C ALA A 44 3.51 23.44 -6.50
N SER A 45 4.39 22.86 -7.32
CA SER A 45 4.70 21.42 -7.30
C SER A 45 5.20 20.95 -5.92
N HIS A 46 5.80 21.86 -5.14
CA HIS A 46 6.30 21.58 -3.78
C HIS A 46 5.21 21.23 -2.75
N LYS A 47 3.95 21.68 -2.91
CA LYS A 47 2.82 21.31 -2.02
C LYS A 47 1.98 20.16 -2.55
N ALA A 48 1.85 20.02 -3.87
CA ALA A 48 1.08 18.95 -4.51
C ALA A 48 1.74 17.57 -4.35
N GLN A 49 3.08 17.52 -4.29
CA GLN A 49 3.81 16.25 -4.17
C GLN A 49 3.78 15.68 -2.74
N ALA A 50 3.75 16.54 -1.71
CA ALA A 50 3.70 16.12 -0.31
C ALA A 50 2.35 15.51 0.08
N SER A 51 1.23 16.09 -0.34
CA SER A 51 -0.11 15.58 -0.05
C SER A 51 -0.46 14.36 -0.90
N ARG A 52 -0.12 14.38 -2.20
CA ARG A 52 -0.33 13.22 -3.09
C ARG A 52 0.53 12.04 -2.67
N GLY A 53 1.77 12.26 -2.21
CA GLY A 53 2.64 11.21 -1.67
C GLY A 53 2.09 10.56 -0.40
N PHE A 54 1.50 11.34 0.51
CA PHE A 54 0.93 10.80 1.75
C PHE A 54 -0.33 9.96 1.48
N PHE A 55 -1.28 10.47 0.69
CA PHE A 55 -2.49 9.71 0.36
C PHE A 55 -2.18 8.49 -0.52
N VAL A 56 -1.30 8.60 -1.52
CA VAL A 56 -0.88 7.45 -2.33
C VAL A 56 -0.16 6.41 -1.48
N LYS A 57 0.70 6.79 -0.52
CA LYS A 57 1.37 5.83 0.37
C LYS A 57 0.41 5.16 1.37
N LEU A 58 -0.69 5.82 1.73
CA LEU A 58 -1.74 5.26 2.59
C LEU A 58 -2.67 4.29 1.83
N PHE A 59 -2.89 4.53 0.54
CA PHE A 59 -3.67 3.67 -0.37
C PHE A 59 -2.83 2.70 -1.20
N SER A 60 -1.50 2.75 -1.09
CA SER A 60 -0.60 1.79 -1.74
C SER A 60 -0.84 0.43 -1.11
N LYS A 61 -1.38 -0.47 -1.95
CA LYS A 61 -1.68 -1.84 -1.57
C LYS A 61 -0.37 -2.55 -1.25
N LYS A 62 -0.08 -2.73 0.05
CA LYS A 62 1.07 -3.52 0.50
C LYS A 62 1.10 -4.86 -0.23
N ILE A 63 2.23 -5.17 -0.87
CA ILE A 63 2.42 -6.44 -1.56
C ILE A 63 2.30 -7.56 -0.52
N PRO A 64 1.36 -8.51 -0.71
CA PRO A 64 1.14 -9.58 0.26
C PRO A 64 2.35 -10.51 0.31
N LEU A 65 2.65 -11.02 1.51
CA LEU A 65 3.78 -11.94 1.73
C LEU A 65 3.70 -13.19 0.83
N LYS A 66 2.49 -13.67 0.53
CA LYS A 66 2.24 -14.81 -0.36
C LYS A 66 2.77 -14.57 -1.79
N GLU A 67 2.62 -13.36 -2.33
CA GLU A 67 3.15 -13.04 -3.66
C GLU A 67 4.69 -13.08 -3.67
N LYS A 68 5.33 -12.58 -2.60
CA LYS A 68 6.78 -12.69 -2.44
C LYS A 68 7.24 -14.14 -2.37
N ILE A 69 6.56 -14.99 -1.59
CA ILE A 69 6.87 -16.43 -1.50
C ILE A 69 6.76 -17.08 -2.87
N MET A 70 5.69 -16.81 -3.63
CA MET A 70 5.52 -17.39 -4.97
C MET A 70 6.63 -16.94 -5.93
N PHE A 71 6.96 -15.64 -5.94
CA PHE A 71 8.06 -15.12 -6.74
C PHE A 71 9.38 -15.83 -6.41
N THR A 72 9.75 -15.91 -5.13
CA THR A 72 10.98 -16.56 -4.68
C THR A 72 11.01 -18.05 -5.06
N LYS A 73 9.89 -18.77 -4.90
CA LYS A 73 9.76 -20.18 -5.29
C LYS A 73 9.97 -20.39 -6.77
N GLN A 74 9.25 -19.65 -7.60
CA GLN A 74 9.31 -19.80 -9.05
C GLN A 74 10.67 -19.39 -9.60
N LEU A 75 11.29 -18.35 -9.02
CA LEU A 75 12.65 -17.96 -9.35
C LEU A 75 13.63 -19.09 -9.01
N GLY A 76 13.54 -19.68 -7.81
CA GLY A 76 14.38 -20.82 -7.43
C GLY A 76 14.24 -22.02 -8.35
N VAL A 77 13.02 -22.33 -8.81
CA VAL A 77 12.77 -23.40 -9.79
C VAL A 77 13.49 -23.11 -11.11
N LEU A 78 13.31 -21.90 -11.67
CA LEU A 78 13.93 -21.53 -12.94
C LEU A 78 15.47 -21.55 -12.87
N LEU A 79 16.04 -21.02 -11.78
CA LEU A 79 17.49 -21.04 -11.58
C LEU A 79 18.05 -22.46 -11.43
N ARG A 80 17.35 -23.35 -10.71
CA ARG A 80 17.73 -24.79 -10.64
C ARG A 80 17.66 -25.49 -11.98
N SER A 81 16.76 -25.06 -12.86
CA SER A 81 16.68 -25.55 -14.24
C SER A 81 17.78 -24.98 -15.15
N GLY A 82 18.70 -24.19 -14.61
CA GLY A 82 19.81 -23.58 -15.37
C GLY A 82 19.38 -22.37 -16.19
N VAL A 83 18.17 -21.84 -15.99
CA VAL A 83 17.70 -20.64 -16.69
C VAL A 83 18.46 -19.43 -16.11
N PRO A 84 19.10 -18.59 -16.94
CA PRO A 84 19.79 -17.39 -16.47
C PRO A 84 18.88 -16.48 -15.64
N LEU A 85 19.45 -15.77 -14.67
CA LEU A 85 18.71 -14.92 -13.74
C LEU A 85 17.87 -13.86 -14.44
N LEU A 86 18.46 -13.13 -15.40
CA LEU A 86 17.76 -12.11 -16.16
C LEU A 86 16.54 -12.70 -16.89
N GLN A 87 16.72 -13.83 -17.58
CA GLN A 87 15.64 -14.51 -18.31
C GLN A 87 14.57 -15.03 -17.34
N SER A 88 14.98 -15.54 -16.17
CA SER A 88 14.06 -16.00 -15.14
C SER A 88 13.17 -14.88 -14.62
N VAL A 89 13.75 -13.71 -14.33
CA VAL A 89 12.97 -12.53 -13.90
C VAL A 89 12.04 -12.05 -15.02
N GLU A 90 12.49 -12.06 -16.28
CA GLU A 90 11.65 -11.73 -17.44
C GLU A 90 10.40 -12.62 -17.55
N LEU A 91 10.57 -13.93 -17.42
CA LEU A 91 9.45 -14.89 -17.46
C LEU A 91 8.47 -14.68 -16.31
N LEU A 92 8.96 -14.33 -15.12
CA LEU A 92 8.11 -14.15 -13.94
C LEU A 92 7.31 -12.86 -13.99
N ILE A 93 7.81 -11.79 -14.62
CA ILE A 93 7.09 -10.50 -14.73
C ILE A 93 5.69 -10.68 -15.34
N GLU A 94 5.52 -11.64 -16.25
CA GLU A 94 4.23 -11.92 -16.89
C GLU A 94 3.21 -12.58 -15.94
N GLN A 95 3.68 -13.23 -14.88
CA GLN A 95 2.83 -13.95 -13.92
C GLN A 95 2.36 -13.07 -12.75
N PHE A 96 3.04 -11.95 -12.49
CA PHE A 96 2.69 -11.01 -11.42
C PHE A 96 1.97 -9.78 -11.96
N SER A 97 1.19 -9.12 -11.11
CA SER A 97 0.45 -7.89 -11.45
C SER A 97 0.63 -6.81 -10.39
N GLY A 98 0.14 -5.60 -10.65
CA GLY A 98 0.20 -4.48 -9.70
C GLY A 98 1.63 -4.00 -9.40
N GLU A 99 1.84 -3.56 -8.15
CA GLU A 99 3.09 -2.94 -7.70
C GLU A 99 4.30 -3.89 -7.83
N LEU A 100 4.12 -5.18 -7.50
CA LEU A 100 5.20 -6.17 -7.61
C LEU A 100 5.70 -6.30 -9.06
N ARG A 101 4.79 -6.32 -10.04
CA ARG A 101 5.17 -6.35 -11.46
C ARG A 101 6.04 -5.15 -11.85
N THR A 102 5.64 -3.95 -11.45
CA THR A 102 6.40 -2.71 -11.74
C THR A 102 7.80 -2.76 -11.12
N ILE A 103 7.91 -3.26 -9.89
CA ILE A 103 9.18 -3.45 -9.20
C ILE A 103 10.07 -4.46 -9.95
N LEU A 104 9.52 -5.60 -10.34
CA LEU A 104 10.25 -6.63 -11.07
C LEU A 104 10.75 -6.13 -12.44
N ILE A 105 9.96 -5.31 -13.14
CA ILE A 105 10.39 -4.66 -14.39
C ILE A 105 11.62 -3.79 -14.15
N SER A 106 11.59 -2.95 -13.10
CA SER A 106 12.74 -2.08 -12.79
C SER A 106 13.97 -2.87 -12.36
N ILE A 107 13.79 -3.96 -11.60
CA ILE A 107 14.90 -4.87 -11.24
C ILE A 107 15.49 -5.50 -12.50
N LYS A 108 14.65 -6.00 -13.42
CA LYS A 108 15.07 -6.55 -14.71
C LYS A 108 15.84 -5.52 -15.54
N ASP A 109 15.38 -4.27 -15.62
CA ASP A 109 16.10 -3.22 -16.33
C ASP A 109 17.47 -2.94 -15.69
N GLY A 110 17.55 -2.91 -14.36
CA GLY A 110 18.84 -2.82 -13.66
C GLY A 110 19.78 -4.00 -13.93
N LEU A 111 19.24 -5.23 -13.97
CA LEU A 111 20.02 -6.41 -14.34
C LEU A 111 20.59 -6.31 -15.76
N LYS A 112 19.82 -5.75 -16.72
CA LYS A 112 20.31 -5.50 -18.09
C LYS A 112 21.45 -4.49 -18.13
N GLU A 113 21.45 -3.54 -17.21
CA GLU A 113 22.51 -2.54 -17.03
C GLU A 113 23.71 -3.07 -16.23
N GLY A 114 23.69 -4.34 -15.79
CA GLY A 114 24.79 -4.96 -15.03
C GLY A 114 24.74 -4.69 -13.52
N VAL A 115 23.64 -4.13 -13.01
CA VAL A 115 23.43 -4.00 -11.55
C VAL A 115 23.17 -5.39 -10.97
N SER A 116 23.74 -5.69 -9.79
CA SER A 116 23.47 -6.96 -9.10
C SER A 116 21.99 -7.08 -8.72
N PHE A 117 21.48 -8.32 -8.64
CA PHE A 117 20.11 -8.57 -8.23
C PHE A 117 19.85 -8.06 -6.80
N ALA A 118 20.80 -8.26 -5.89
CA ALA A 118 20.71 -7.75 -4.53
C ALA A 118 20.61 -6.21 -4.49
N ASP A 119 21.36 -5.50 -5.33
CA ASP A 119 21.28 -4.03 -5.41
C ASP A 119 19.97 -3.56 -6.07
N GLY A 120 19.46 -4.30 -7.05
CA GLY A 120 18.12 -4.09 -7.61
C GLY A 120 17.02 -4.20 -6.55
N LEU A 121 17.05 -5.27 -5.75
CA LEU A 121 16.12 -5.50 -4.64
C LEU A 121 16.24 -4.43 -3.54
N ARG A 122 17.45 -3.95 -3.27
CA ARG A 122 17.74 -2.92 -2.24
C ARG A 122 17.05 -1.59 -2.51
N ARG A 123 16.68 -1.29 -3.75
CA ARG A 123 15.89 -0.10 -4.11
C ARG A 123 14.46 -0.15 -3.55
N TYR A 124 13.99 -1.32 -3.10
CA TYR A 124 12.64 -1.57 -2.62
C TYR A 124 12.61 -2.20 -1.21
N PRO A 125 13.15 -1.50 -0.18
CA PRO A 125 13.26 -2.05 1.18
C PRO A 125 11.90 -2.28 1.88
N ASP A 126 10.86 -1.57 1.44
CA ASP A 126 9.48 -1.75 1.93
C ASP A 126 8.87 -3.09 1.48
N VAL A 127 9.44 -3.71 0.45
CA VAL A 127 8.96 -4.96 -0.15
C VAL A 127 9.91 -6.12 0.19
N PHE A 128 11.20 -5.92 -0.03
CA PHE A 128 12.27 -6.87 0.27
C PHE A 128 13.00 -6.44 1.53
N GLU A 129 12.78 -7.19 2.62
CA GLU A 129 13.40 -6.91 3.92
C GLU A 129 14.93 -7.06 3.84
N ASN A 130 15.66 -6.40 4.75
CA ASN A 130 17.13 -6.44 4.75
C ASN A 130 17.68 -7.87 4.74
N ILE A 131 17.10 -8.80 5.52
CA ILE A 131 17.54 -10.20 5.53
C ILE A 131 17.37 -10.89 4.16
N TYR A 132 16.32 -10.57 3.41
CA TYR A 132 16.11 -11.06 2.04
C TYR A 132 17.25 -10.58 1.14
N ILE A 133 17.55 -9.29 1.19
CA ILE A 133 18.58 -8.66 0.37
C ILE A 133 19.97 -9.22 0.70
N GLN A 134 20.31 -9.37 1.98
CA GLN A 134 21.62 -9.88 2.41
C GLN A 134 21.82 -11.35 2.04
N LEU A 135 20.78 -12.17 2.17
CA LEU A 135 20.83 -13.57 1.73
C LEU A 135 21.07 -13.62 0.22
N VAL A 136 20.27 -12.93 -0.59
CA VAL A 136 20.46 -12.88 -2.04
C VAL A 136 21.86 -12.41 -2.40
N ARG A 137 22.39 -11.38 -1.75
CA ARG A 137 23.77 -10.90 -1.97
C ARG A 137 24.81 -12.00 -1.71
N ALA A 138 24.65 -12.77 -0.63
CA ALA A 138 25.53 -13.89 -0.34
C ALA A 138 25.40 -15.01 -1.39
N GLY A 139 24.18 -15.25 -1.90
CA GLY A 139 23.91 -16.20 -2.99
C GLY A 139 24.55 -15.79 -4.30
N GLU A 140 24.43 -14.51 -4.69
CA GLU A 140 25.09 -13.96 -5.88
C GLU A 140 26.62 -14.04 -5.77
N ALA A 141 27.19 -13.60 -4.63
CA ALA A 141 28.64 -13.60 -4.43
C ALA A 141 29.24 -15.00 -4.41
N SER A 142 28.49 -16.02 -3.97
CA SER A 142 28.92 -17.41 -3.95
C SER A 142 28.55 -18.21 -5.20
N GLY A 143 27.79 -17.60 -6.13
CA GLY A 143 27.25 -18.28 -7.31
C GLY A 143 26.25 -19.39 -6.99
N LYS A 144 25.64 -19.39 -5.80
CA LYS A 144 24.72 -20.42 -5.29
C LYS A 144 23.36 -19.81 -4.94
N LEU A 145 22.84 -18.98 -5.83
CA LEU A 145 21.61 -18.23 -5.60
C LEU A 145 20.41 -19.17 -5.41
N GLU A 146 20.35 -20.27 -6.14
CA GLU A 146 19.33 -21.31 -6.06
C GLU A 146 19.19 -21.91 -4.65
N MET A 147 20.31 -22.27 -4.01
CA MET A 147 20.32 -22.81 -2.65
C MET A 147 19.87 -21.77 -1.62
N ILE A 148 20.22 -20.50 -1.85
CA ILE A 148 19.85 -19.42 -0.95
C ILE A 148 18.37 -19.07 -1.08
N LEU A 149 17.78 -19.16 -2.27
CA LEU A 149 16.36 -18.95 -2.47
C LEU A 149 15.53 -20.00 -1.71
N ASP A 150 15.99 -21.26 -1.62
CA ASP A 150 15.33 -22.30 -0.82
C ASP A 150 15.29 -21.94 0.67
N ARG A 151 16.43 -21.50 1.24
CA ARG A 151 16.47 -21.00 2.62
C ARG A 151 15.59 -19.78 2.83
N LEU A 152 15.50 -18.93 1.83
CA LEU A 152 14.68 -17.73 1.85
C LEU A 152 13.18 -18.07 1.84
N ILE A 153 12.79 -19.11 1.11
CA ILE A 153 11.43 -19.64 1.11
C ILE A 153 11.06 -20.14 2.51
N ASP A 154 11.92 -20.96 3.14
CA ASP A 154 11.69 -21.46 4.51
C ASP A 154 11.50 -20.32 5.51
N TYR A 155 12.32 -19.27 5.40
CA TYR A 155 12.21 -18.06 6.21
C TYR A 155 10.87 -17.34 6.00
N LEU A 156 10.47 -17.13 4.75
CA LEU A 156 9.23 -16.41 4.42
C LEU A 156 7.99 -17.21 4.81
N GLU A 157 7.99 -18.54 4.64
CA GLU A 157 6.91 -19.42 5.06
C GLU A 157 6.75 -19.46 6.58
N SER A 158 7.86 -19.52 7.32
CA SER A 158 7.87 -19.42 8.78
C SER A 158 7.25 -18.10 9.26
N ARG A 159 7.58 -16.99 8.58
CA ARG A 159 6.95 -15.68 8.82
C ARG A 159 5.46 -15.67 8.50
N GLU A 160 5.06 -16.26 7.39
CA GLU A 160 3.64 -16.32 7.00
C GLU A 160 2.83 -17.14 8.01
N ALA A 161 3.36 -18.28 8.46
CA ALA A 161 2.74 -19.13 9.47
C ALA A 161 2.56 -18.39 10.80
N MET A 162 3.58 -17.66 11.25
CA MET A 162 3.50 -16.85 12.47
C MET A 162 2.44 -15.74 12.32
N SER A 163 2.42 -15.02 11.19
CA SER A 163 1.43 -13.98 10.93
C SER A 163 0.00 -14.51 10.86
N LYS A 164 -0.20 -15.70 10.25
CA LYS A 164 -1.49 -16.39 10.21
C LYS A 164 -1.95 -16.83 11.59
N LYS A 165 -1.05 -17.35 12.43
CA LYS A 165 -1.36 -17.75 13.80
C LYS A 165 -1.83 -16.57 14.65
N ILE A 166 -1.15 -15.43 14.54
CA ILE A 166 -1.53 -14.18 15.22
C ILE A 166 -2.87 -13.66 14.69
N SER A 167 -3.03 -13.55 13.37
CA SER A 167 -4.25 -13.02 12.75
C SER A 167 -5.47 -13.92 13.00
N GLY A 168 -5.27 -15.24 13.03
CA GLY A 168 -6.31 -16.21 13.38
C GLY A 168 -6.73 -16.09 14.84
N ALA A 169 -5.78 -15.96 15.76
CA ALA A 169 -6.05 -15.79 17.19
C ALA A 169 -6.79 -14.48 17.52
N LEU A 170 -6.54 -13.40 16.77
CA LEU A 170 -7.18 -12.10 17.00
C LEU A 170 -8.61 -12.00 16.44
N ARG A 171 -8.98 -12.85 15.47
CA ARG A 171 -10.30 -12.77 14.82
C ARG A 171 -11.44 -13.08 15.79
N GLY A 172 -11.28 -14.09 16.64
CA GLY A 172 -12.27 -14.46 17.66
C GLY A 172 -12.55 -13.34 18.66
N PRO A 173 -11.52 -12.82 19.36
CA PRO A 173 -11.67 -11.70 20.29
C PRO A 173 -12.30 -10.44 19.68
N LEU A 174 -11.97 -10.09 18.44
CA LEU A 174 -12.55 -8.92 17.77
C LEU A 174 -14.05 -9.06 17.52
N ILE A 175 -14.50 -10.25 17.08
CA ILE A 175 -15.93 -10.52 16.89
C ILE A 175 -16.67 -10.45 18.23
N GLN A 176 -16.08 -11.01 19.29
CA GLN A 176 -16.67 -10.99 20.63
C GLN A 176 -16.75 -9.57 21.22
N LEU A 177 -15.69 -8.78 21.08
CA LEU A 177 -15.67 -7.36 21.48
C LEU A 177 -16.72 -6.54 20.72
N GLY A 178 -16.86 -6.78 19.41
CA GLY A 178 -17.89 -6.15 18.59
C GLY A 178 -19.30 -6.48 19.06
N LEU A 179 -19.56 -7.74 19.44
CA LEU A 179 -20.85 -8.16 19.99
C LEU A 179 -21.16 -7.49 21.33
N ILE A 180 -20.19 -7.45 22.25
CA ILE A 180 -20.34 -6.78 23.55
C ILE A 180 -20.63 -5.29 23.35
N PHE A 181 -19.90 -4.64 22.45
CA PHE A 181 -20.08 -3.22 22.13
C PHE A 181 -21.48 -2.96 21.54
N ALA A 182 -21.93 -3.82 20.61
CA ALA A 182 -23.25 -3.72 20.00
C ALA A 182 -24.38 -3.88 21.03
N ILE A 183 -24.29 -4.88 21.92
CA ILE A 183 -25.28 -5.10 22.99
C ILE A 183 -25.32 -3.89 23.95
N THR A 184 -24.16 -3.38 24.35
CA THR A 184 -24.06 -2.22 25.24
C THR A 184 -24.71 -0.99 24.61
N LEU A 185 -24.44 -0.72 23.34
CA LEU A 185 -25.03 0.39 22.60
C LEU A 185 -26.56 0.25 22.45
N PHE A 186 -27.04 -0.97 22.23
CA PHE A 186 -28.47 -1.27 22.18
C PHE A 186 -29.17 -1.02 23.52
N ILE A 187 -28.56 -1.45 24.64
CA ILE A 187 -29.13 -1.21 25.98
C ILE A 187 -29.20 0.29 26.28
N LEU A 188 -28.15 1.05 25.99
CA LEU A 188 -28.09 2.49 26.26
C LEU A 188 -29.09 3.29 25.41
N THR A 189 -29.31 2.90 24.16
CA THR A 189 -30.21 3.63 23.25
C THR A 189 -31.67 3.17 23.31
N GLY A 190 -31.93 1.89 23.58
CA GLY A 190 -33.29 1.34 23.63
C GLY A 190 -33.83 1.14 25.05
N VAL A 191 -33.08 0.46 25.90
CA VAL A 191 -33.57 0.01 27.21
C VAL A 191 -33.50 1.11 28.27
N PHE A 192 -32.38 1.82 28.33
CA PHE A 192 -32.16 2.90 29.30
C PHE A 192 -33.24 4.01 29.24
N PRO A 193 -33.63 4.56 28.07
CA PRO A 193 -34.69 5.57 28.03
C PRO A 193 -36.07 5.00 28.40
N SER A 194 -36.34 3.72 28.12
CA SER A 194 -37.59 3.05 28.52
C SER A 194 -37.68 2.86 30.03
N LEU A 195 -36.56 2.53 30.68
CA LEU A 195 -36.47 2.50 32.15
C LEU A 195 -36.63 3.91 32.72
N ALA A 196 -35.92 4.90 32.17
CA ALA A 196 -36.01 6.29 32.62
C ALA A 196 -37.45 6.84 32.50
N SER A 197 -38.15 6.54 31.40
CA SER A 197 -39.55 6.95 31.21
C SER A 197 -40.50 6.29 32.21
N SER A 198 -40.24 5.02 32.56
CA SER A 198 -40.97 4.27 33.60
C SER A 198 -40.74 4.84 35.00
N PHE A 199 -39.51 5.27 35.32
CA PHE A 199 -39.22 5.94 36.59
C PHE A 199 -39.87 7.33 36.67
N SER A 200 -39.91 8.09 35.57
CA SER A 200 -40.61 9.38 35.53
C SER A 200 -42.13 9.26 35.68
N SER A 201 -42.71 8.10 35.37
CA SER A 201 -44.15 7.82 35.55
C SER A 201 -44.50 7.19 36.90
N GLY A 202 -43.54 6.48 37.53
CA GLY A 202 -43.65 5.98 38.91
C GLY A 202 -43.52 7.06 40.00
N GLY A 203 -43.07 8.27 39.65
CA GLY A 203 -43.05 9.45 40.53
C GLY A 203 -44.42 10.13 40.72
N LYS A 204 -45.55 9.49 40.42
CA LYS A 204 -46.85 9.96 40.90
C LYS A 204 -46.93 9.72 42.40
N ALA A 205 -47.18 10.82 43.12
CA ALA A 205 -47.22 10.91 44.57
C ALA A 205 -47.95 9.74 45.23
N LEU A 206 -47.34 9.25 46.33
CA LEU A 206 -47.96 8.31 47.27
C LEU A 206 -49.41 8.74 47.54
N PRO A 207 -50.41 7.83 47.50
CA PRO A 207 -51.77 8.17 47.89
C PRO A 207 -51.74 8.68 49.32
N GLY A 208 -52.39 9.83 49.57
CA GLY A 208 -52.42 10.46 50.88
C GLY A 208 -53.00 9.52 51.95
N PRO A 209 -52.61 9.68 53.23
CA PRO A 209 -53.07 8.81 54.30
C PRO A 209 -54.60 8.83 54.36
N THR A 210 -55.19 7.64 54.26
CA THR A 210 -56.62 7.40 54.44
C THR A 210 -57.05 7.88 55.82
N GLN A 211 -58.13 8.68 55.87
CA GLN A 211 -58.85 9.02 57.10
C GLN A 211 -59.62 7.81 57.64
#